data_AF-A0A380CNN3-F1
#
_entry.id   AF-A0A380CNN3-F1
#
_cell.length_a   1.000
_cell.length_b   1.000
_cell.length_c   1.000
_cell.angle_alpha   90.00
_cell.angle_beta   90.00
_cell.angle_gamma   90.00
#
_symmetry.space_group_name_H-M   'P 1'
#
loop_
_entity.id
_entity.type
_entity.pdbx_description
1 polymer ?
#
loop_
_entity_poly.entity_id
_entity_poly.type
_entity_poly.pdbx_seq_one_letter_code
_entity_poly.pdbx_strand_id
1 'polypeptide(L)' 'MSIKEMWHYLLNKKWESNDIWLLILYVLIASCFVTPLLGIPIGIIAFLILNENVFKK' A
#
# COMPACT_ATOMS: atom_id res chain seq x y z
N MET A 1 -3.33 -0.63 12.67
CA MET A 1 -1.87 -0.39 12.59
C MET A 1 -1.65 1.11 12.61
N SER A 2 -0.76 1.60 13.45
CA SER A 2 -0.35 3.01 13.41
C SER A 2 0.36 3.31 12.09
N ILE A 3 0.29 4.55 11.61
CA ILE A 3 1.06 4.99 10.43
C ILE A 3 2.54 4.63 10.59
N LYS A 4 3.10 4.78 11.80
CA LYS A 4 4.50 4.45 12.09
C LYS A 4 4.80 2.95 11.94
N GLU A 5 3.88 2.10 12.37
CA GLU A 5 4.01 0.65 12.24
C GLU A 5 3.88 0.21 10.78
N MET A 6 2.99 0.84 10.01
CA MET A 6 2.88 0.58 8.57
C MET A 6 4.16 0.94 7.84
N TRP A 7 4.75 2.11 8.12
CA TRP A 7 6.04 2.49 7.56
C TRP A 7 7.15 1.53 7.95
N HIS A 8 7.21 1.12 9.22
CA HIS A 8 8.18 0.14 9.67
C HIS A 8 8.00 -1.22 8.96
N TYR A 9 6.77 -1.67 8.76
CA TYR A 9 6.48 -2.89 8.00
C TYR A 9 6.93 -2.75 6.54
N LEU A 10 6.52 -1.69 5.85
CA LEU A 10 6.86 -1.45 4.44
C LEU A 10 8.39 -1.36 4.22
N LEU A 11 9.12 -0.73 5.14
CA LEU A 11 10.58 -0.60 5.03
C LEU A 11 11.32 -1.91 5.29
N ASN A 12 10.78 -2.78 6.13
CA ASN A 12 11.43 -4.06 6.47
C ASN A 12 10.89 -5.25 5.65
N LYS A 13 9.85 -5.04 4.85
CA LYS A 13 9.32 -6.07 3.96
C LYS A 13 10.39 -6.45 2.92
N LYS A 14 10.58 -7.74 2.71
CA LYS A 14 11.35 -8.24 1.55
C LYS A 14 10.48 -8.11 0.30
N TRP A 15 10.63 -7.01 -0.42
CA TRP A 15 9.84 -6.73 -1.61
C TRP A 15 10.22 -7.64 -2.76
N GLU A 16 9.22 -8.30 -3.34
CA GLU A 16 9.34 -8.88 -4.67
C GLU A 16 8.96 -7.86 -5.73
N SER A 17 9.51 -7.98 -6.94
CA SER A 17 9.24 -7.03 -8.02
C SER A 17 7.75 -6.93 -8.36
N ASN A 18 7.00 -8.04 -8.23
CA ASN A 18 5.56 -8.07 -8.44
C ASN A 18 4.81 -7.24 -7.39
N ASP A 19 5.24 -7.29 -6.13
CA ASP A 19 4.63 -6.52 -5.03
C ASP A 19 4.79 -5.01 -5.25
N ILE A 20 5.98 -4.60 -5.72
CA ILE A 20 6.25 -3.20 -6.02
C ILE A 20 5.36 -2.72 -7.17
N TRP A 21 5.22 -3.52 -8.22
CA TRP A 21 4.35 -3.21 -9.35
C TRP A 21 2.88 -3.09 -8.93
N LEU A 22 2.40 -4.02 -8.12
CA LEU A 22 1.06 -3.96 -7.55
C LEU A 22 0.87 -2.70 -6.70
N LEU A 23 1.79 -2.39 -5.79
CA LEU A 23 1.71 -1.19 -4.95
C LEU A 23 1.58 0.09 -5.80
N ILE A 24 2.41 0.22 -6.82
CA ILE A 24 2.37 1.36 -7.75
C ILE A 24 1.00 1.42 -8.45
N LEU A 25 0.49 0.28 -8.92
CA LEU A 25 -0.82 0.21 -9.56
C LEU A 25 -1.94 0.67 -8.61
N TYR A 26 -1.94 0.22 -7.35
CA TYR A 26 -2.91 0.66 -6.34
C TYR A 26 -2.83 2.17 -6.08
N VAL A 27 -1.63 2.74 -6.00
CA VAL A 27 -1.43 4.19 -5.84
C VAL A 27 -1.95 4.96 -7.06
N LEU A 28 -1.68 4.49 -8.26
CA LEU A 28 -2.16 5.12 -9.50
C LEU A 28 -3.68 5.10 -9.58
N ILE A 29 -4.30 3.93 -9.36
CA ILE A 29 -5.76 3.78 -9.36
C ILE A 29 -6.39 4.68 -8.30
N ALA A 30 -5.87 4.67 -7.06
CA ALA A 30 -6.37 5.54 -6.01
C ALA A 30 -6.26 7.03 -6.39
N SER A 31 -5.12 7.44 -6.96
CA SER A 31 -4.89 8.81 -7.42
C SER A 31 -5.77 9.24 -8.62
N CYS A 32 -6.46 8.32 -9.29
CA CYS A 32 -7.47 8.68 -10.29
C CYS A 32 -8.80 9.09 -9.63
N PHE A 33 -9.13 8.52 -8.47
CA PHE A 33 -10.38 8.81 -7.75
C PHE A 33 -10.23 9.93 -6.71
N VAL A 34 -9.02 10.14 -6.20
CA VAL A 34 -8.69 11.18 -5.22
C VAL A 34 -7.54 12.06 -5.71
N THR A 35 -7.21 13.12 -4.99
CA THR A 35 -6.02 13.92 -5.33
C THR A 35 -4.75 13.07 -5.22
N PRO A 36 -3.72 13.27 -6.07
CA PRO A 36 -2.50 12.47 -6.05
C PRO A 36 -1.83 12.43 -4.67
N LEU A 37 -1.91 13.54 -3.92
CA LEU A 37 -1.39 13.64 -2.56
C LEU A 37 -2.07 12.64 -1.59
N LEU A 38 -3.38 12.41 -1.74
CA LEU A 38 -4.13 11.43 -0.95
C LEU A 38 -4.14 10.04 -1.59
N GLY A 39 -3.92 9.93 -2.90
CA GLY A 39 -3.87 8.66 -3.62
C GLY A 39 -2.68 7.80 -3.21
N ILE A 40 -1.54 8.41 -2.86
CA ILE A 40 -0.39 7.69 -2.30
C ILE A 40 -0.75 6.98 -0.98
N PRO A 41 -1.19 7.66 0.09
CA PRO A 41 -1.52 6.98 1.34
C PRO A 41 -2.70 6.01 1.18
N ILE A 42 -3.72 6.36 0.41
CA ILE A 42 -4.88 5.47 0.19
C ILE A 42 -4.49 4.22 -0.61
N GLY A 43 -3.66 4.36 -1.65
CA GLY A 43 -3.17 3.24 -2.44
C GLY A 43 -2.29 2.28 -1.63
N ILE A 44 -1.42 2.81 -0.76
CA ILE A 44 -0.62 2.00 0.17
C ILE A 44 -1.53 1.21 1.13
N ILE A 45 -2.56 1.86 1.69
CA ILE A 45 -3.54 1.19 2.58
C ILE A 45 -4.28 0.08 1.81
N ALA A 46 -4.76 0.36 0.61
CA ALA A 46 -5.48 -0.61 -0.22
C ALA A 46 -4.60 -1.82 -0.56
N PHE A 47 -3.34 -1.59 -0.95
CA PHE A 47 -2.36 -2.65 -1.21
C PHE A 47 -2.21 -3.58 0.00
N LEU A 48 -2.02 -3.00 1.19
CA LEU A 48 -1.83 -3.75 2.44
C LEU A 48 -3.08 -4.57 2.83
N ILE A 49 -4.27 -3.99 2.68
CA ILE A 49 -5.52 -4.69 3.04
C ILE A 49 -5.82 -5.83 2.08
N LEU A 50 -5.67 -5.60 0.77
CA LEU A 50 -6.17 -6.51 -0.27
C LEU A 50 -5.17 -7.59 -0.68
N ASN A 51 -3.86 -7.33 -0.60
CA ASN A 51 -2.84 -8.28 -1.06
C ASN A 51 -2.08 -8.92 0.10
N GLU A 52 -1.70 -8.13 1.11
CA GLU A 52 -0.95 -8.63 2.27
C GLU A 52 -1.84 -9.28 3.34
N ASN A 53 -3.16 -9.31 3.15
CA ASN A 53 -4.12 -9.92 4.09
C ASN A 53 -3.85 -9.53 5.56
N VAL A 54 -3.71 -8.23 5.85
CA VAL A 54 -3.58 -7.72 7.23
C VAL A 54 -4.78 -8.12 8.12
N PHE A 55 -5.88 -8.61 7.52
CA PHE A 55 -7.07 -9.16 8.20
C PHE A 55 -7.21 -10.69 8.21
N LYS A 56 -6.32 -11.48 7.56
CA LYS A 56 -6.32 -12.94 7.78
C LYS A 56 -5.45 -13.25 8.99
N LYS A 57 -6.13 -13.33 10.13
CA LYS A 57 -5.66 -14.01 11.34
C LYS A 57 -5.40 -15.49 11.04
#